data_AF-A0A6P2FZM6-F1
#
_entry.id   AF-A0A6P2FZM6-F1
#
_cell.length_a   1.000
_cell.length_b   1.000
_cell.length_c   1.000
_cell.angle_alpha   90.00
_cell.angle_beta   90.00
_cell.angle_gamma   90.00
#
_symmetry.space_group_name_H-M   'P 1'
#
loop_
_entity.id
_entity.type
_entity.pdbx_description
1 polymer ?
#
loop_
_entity_poly.entity_id
_entity_poly.type
_entity_poly.pdbx_seq_one_letter_code
_entity_poly.pdbx_strand_id
1 'polypeptide(L)' 'MTMVFQVKDDAMLDKVQAGEKVRFLAEKVEGKITVMKIEAAR' A
#
# COMPACT_ATOMS: atom_id res chain seq x y z
N MET A 1 7.31 5.63 13.19
CA MET A 1 8.25 5.00 12.24
C MET A 1 7.60 5.05 10.88
N THR A 2 8.29 5.53 9.85
CA THR A 2 7.73 5.68 8.49
C THR A 2 8.56 4.82 7.53
N MET A 3 7.88 3.99 6.75
CA MET A 3 8.50 3.14 5.73
C MET A 3 7.90 3.48 4.37
N VAL A 4 8.69 3.34 3.31
CA VAL A 4 8.27 3.56 1.93
C VAL A 4 8.03 2.20 1.27
N PHE A 5 6.86 2.03 0.67
CA PHE A 5 6.48 0.84 -0.08
C PHE A 5 6.19 1.22 -1.53
N GLN A 6 6.58 0.38 -2.48
CA GLN A 6 6.13 0.54 -3.86
C GLN A 6 4.68 0.07 -3.97
N VAL A 7 3.90 0.65 -4.87
CA VAL A 7 2.59 0.13 -5.26
C VAL A 7 2.71 -0.58 -6.59
N LYS A 8 1.98 -1.69 -6.75
CA LYS A 8 1.94 -2.41 -8.03
C LYS A 8 1.13 -1.64 -9.08
N ASP A 9 0.09 -0.93 -8.63
CA ASP A 9 -0.83 -0.18 -9.46
C ASP A 9 -1.15 1.15 -8.78
N ASP A 10 -0.89 2.25 -9.47
CA ASP A 10 -1.09 3.60 -8.98
C ASP A 10 -2.58 3.89 -8.71
N ALA A 11 -3.50 3.23 -9.43
CA ALA A 11 -4.94 3.37 -9.22
C ALA A 11 -5.42 2.85 -7.85
N MET A 12 -4.58 2.11 -7.12
CA MET A 12 -4.85 1.74 -5.73
C MET A 12 -4.80 2.96 -4.79
N LEU A 13 -4.01 3.97 -5.14
CA LEU A 13 -3.87 5.19 -4.35
C LEU A 13 -5.08 6.11 -4.50
N ASP A 14 -5.80 6.06 -5.61
CA ASP A 14 -7.02 6.86 -5.83
C ASP A 14 -8.14 6.54 -4.82
N LYS A 15 -8.09 5.35 -4.22
CA LYS A 15 -9.11 4.86 -3.27
C LYS A 15 -8.80 5.22 -1.83
N VAL A 16 -7.67 5.88 -1.57
CA VAL A 16 -7.21 6.19 -0.22
C VAL A 16 -6.67 7.61 -0.16
N GLN A 17 -6.79 8.25 0.99
CA GLN A 17 -6.24 9.59 1.21
C GLN A 17 -5.20 9.61 2.32
N ALA A 18 -4.29 10.58 2.25
CA ALA A 18 -3.32 10.79 3.31
C ALA A 18 -4.03 11.04 4.66
N GLY A 19 -3.59 10.33 5.71
CA GLY A 19 -4.20 10.37 7.03
C GLY A 19 -5.27 9.30 7.28
N GLU A 20 -5.69 8.56 6.24
CA GLU A 20 -6.62 7.45 6.39
C GLU A 20 -5.93 6.20 6.95
N LYS A 21 -6.63 5.48 7.83
CA LYS A 21 -6.17 4.16 8.28
C LYS A 21 -6.58 3.11 7.25
N VAL A 22 -5.58 2.41 6.73
CA VAL A 22 -5.76 1.37 5.73
C VAL A 22 -5.04 0.10 6.16
N ARG A 23 -5.58 -1.05 5.78
CA ARG A 23 -4.89 -2.34 5.82
C ARG A 23 -4.40 -2.64 4.43
N PHE A 24 -3.14 -3.05 4.30
CA PHE A 24 -2.58 -3.38 3.02
C PHE A 24 -1.78 -4.67 3.11
N LEU A 25 -1.79 -5.44 2.02
CA LEU A 25 -0.99 -6.63 1.86
C LEU A 25 0.20 -6.28 0.99
N ALA A 26 1.40 -6.51 1.51
CA ALA A 26 2.64 -6.22 0.80
C ALA A 26 3.50 -7.48 0.70
N GLU A 27 4.12 -7.65 -0.46
CA GLU A 27 4.99 -8.78 -0.77
C GLU A 27 6.36 -8.28 -1.21
N LYS A 28 7.40 -9.09 -0.95
CA LYS A 28 8.76 -8.77 -1.38
C LYS A 28 8.97 -9.30 -2.80
N VAL A 29 8.89 -8.41 -3.79
CA VAL A 29 9.09 -8.70 -5.20
C VAL A 29 10.43 -8.12 -5.62
N GLU A 30 11.34 -8.95 -6.15
CA GLU A 30 12.68 -8.52 -6.59
C GLU A 30 13.48 -7.76 -5.52
N GLY A 31 13.30 -8.11 -4.25
CA GLY A 31 13.99 -7.44 -3.15
C GLY A 31 13.29 -6.18 -2.60
N LYS A 32 12.26 -5.68 -3.28
CA LYS A 32 11.49 -4.48 -2.89
C LYS A 32 10.14 -4.88 -2.30
N ILE A 33 9.72 -4.16 -1.26
CA ILE A 33 8.41 -4.41 -0.66
C ILE A 33 7.35 -3.64 -1.46
N THR A 34 6.45 -4.40 -2.09
CA THR A 34 5.43 -3.87 -3.00
C THR A 34 4.04 -4.21 -2.48
N VAL A 35 3.18 -3.21 -2.40
CA VAL A 35 1.78 -3.33 -1.99
C VAL A 35 0.97 -3.95 -3.12
N MET A 36 0.35 -5.10 -2.83
CA MET A 36 -0.48 -5.88 -3.74
C MET A 36 -1.97 -5.60 -3.58
N LYS A 37 -2.41 -5.22 -2.38
CA LYS A 37 -3.81 -4.89 -2.06
C LYS A 37 -3.87 -3.82 -0.99
N ILE A 38 -4.85 -2.93 -1.10
CA ILE A 38 -5.16 -1.90 -0.10
C ILE A 38 -6.67 -1.96 0.18
N GLU A 39 -7.03 -1.97 1.46
CA GLU A 39 -8.39 -2.00 1.96
C GLU A 39 -8.55 -0.99 3.11
N ALA A 40 -9.74 -0.42 3.27
CA ALA A 40 -10.00 0.49 4.38
C ALA A 40 -9.90 -0.26 5.72
N ALA A 41 -9.16 0.30 6.68
CA ALA A 41 -9.10 -0.27 8.02
C ALA A 41 -10.33 0.18 8.80
N ARG A 42 -11.44 -0.55 8.63
CA ARG A 42 -12.52 -0.53 9.62
C ARG A 42 -12.07 -1.18 10.94
#